data_AF-A0A9E5T5R4-F1
#
_entry.id   AF-A0A9E5T5R4-F1
#
_cell.length_a   1.000
_cell.length_b   1.000
_cell.length_c   1.000
_cell.angle_alpha   90.00
_cell.angle_beta   90.00
_cell.angle_gamma   90.00
#
_symmetry.space_group_name_H-M   'P 1'
#
loop_
_entity.id
_entity.type
_entity.pdbx_description
1 polymer ?
#
loop_
_entity_poly.entity_id
_entity_poly.type
_entity_poly.pdbx_seq_one_letter_code
_entity_poly.pdbx_strand_id
1 'polypeptide(L)'
;MNNDHSRHISQFSIADAARARVATYLYAVYATDDGLLGNLDRWTQRRITEENMAKLALVFDSDDPAEACYGDLIRELDAEAETGVYLARQGSPARHLKRVVDEPGVSGELYNEIDVIAPKLFADEVAHSTEDLDLVWITIEACHDRAHVDATVSEIIMTHLLDDADAARDMSNAIRALQYAFHEDVIRRRCDLPRLMDDRDERDLVIMVTELARRSGSYEARSDQIQRQVESSL
;
A
#
# COMPACT_ATOMS: atom_id res chain seq x y z
N MET A 1 -2.21 23.36 -34.41
CA MET A 1 -1.17 22.31 -34.37
C MET A 1 -0.09 22.53 -33.30
N ASN A 2 -0.19 23.51 -32.39
CA ASN A 2 0.81 23.74 -31.32
C ASN A 2 0.45 23.16 -29.93
N ASN A 3 -0.78 22.70 -29.72
CA ASN A 3 -1.24 22.26 -28.39
C ASN A 3 -0.76 20.83 -28.04
N ASP A 4 -0.63 19.94 -29.03
CA ASP A 4 -0.17 18.56 -28.81
C ASP A 4 1.32 18.51 -28.46
N HIS A 5 2.16 19.27 -29.16
CA HIS A 5 3.61 19.29 -28.89
C HIS A 5 3.93 19.85 -27.50
N SER A 6 3.20 20.88 -27.05
CA SER A 6 3.42 21.47 -25.72
C SER A 6 2.93 20.56 -24.60
N ARG A 7 1.82 19.82 -24.80
CA ARG A 7 1.36 18.79 -23.85
C ARG A 7 2.34 17.63 -23.74
N HIS A 8 2.86 17.16 -24.88
CA HIS A 8 3.80 16.04 -24.91
C HIS A 8 5.14 16.36 -24.23
N ILE A 9 5.66 17.59 -24.39
CA ILE A 9 6.88 18.04 -23.70
C ILE A 9 6.64 18.20 -22.19
N SER A 10 5.47 18.73 -21.80
CA SER A 10 5.08 18.88 -20.39
C SER A 10 4.91 17.53 -19.69
N GLN A 11 4.23 16.57 -20.32
CA GLN A 11 4.06 15.22 -19.78
C GLN A 11 5.39 14.49 -19.62
N PHE A 12 6.29 14.61 -20.61
CA PHE A 12 7.62 14.02 -20.52
C PHE A 12 8.43 14.60 -19.35
N SER A 13 8.35 15.92 -19.13
CA SER A 13 9.00 16.58 -18.00
C SER A 13 8.43 16.16 -16.64
N ILE A 14 7.11 15.89 -16.55
CA ILE A 14 6.46 15.42 -15.32
C ILE A 14 6.86 13.97 -15.02
N ALA A 15 6.87 13.11 -16.03
CA ALA A 15 7.28 11.71 -15.90
C ALA A 15 8.73 11.59 -15.41
N ASP A 16 9.64 12.40 -15.95
CA ASP A 16 11.05 12.42 -15.52
C ASP A 16 11.20 12.93 -14.07
N ALA A 17 10.43 13.95 -13.69
CA ALA A 17 10.42 14.45 -12.31
C ALA A 17 9.90 13.39 -11.32
N ALA A 18 8.79 12.73 -11.66
CA ALA A 18 8.24 11.63 -10.87
C ALA A 18 9.24 10.48 -10.75
N ARG A 19 9.90 10.09 -11.86
CA ARG A 19 10.92 9.04 -11.87
C ARG A 19 12.08 9.36 -10.94
N ALA A 20 12.61 10.58 -11.01
CA ALA A 20 13.69 11.02 -10.13
C ALA A 20 13.27 11.02 -8.66
N ARG A 21 12.02 11.42 -8.36
CA ARG A 21 11.49 11.45 -7.00
C ARG A 21 11.29 10.05 -6.43
N VAL A 22 10.73 9.13 -7.22
CA VAL A 22 10.58 7.71 -6.85
C VAL A 22 11.94 7.05 -6.61
N ALA A 23 12.92 7.29 -7.50
CA ALA A 23 14.27 6.75 -7.32
C ALA A 23 14.93 7.26 -6.02
N THR A 24 14.76 8.54 -5.73
CA THR A 24 15.26 9.16 -4.48
C THR A 24 14.59 8.54 -3.26
N TYR A 25 13.27 8.32 -3.31
CA TYR A 25 12.52 7.69 -2.23
C TYR A 25 13.00 6.25 -1.98
N LEU A 26 13.07 5.42 -3.02
CA LEU A 26 13.51 4.02 -2.89
C LEU A 26 14.94 3.93 -2.35
N TYR A 27 15.85 4.80 -2.84
CA TYR A 27 17.21 4.86 -2.30
C TYR A 27 17.23 5.18 -0.80
N ALA A 28 16.39 6.13 -0.36
CA ALA A 28 16.30 6.48 1.05
C ALA A 28 15.75 5.30 1.89
N VAL A 29 14.73 4.59 1.40
CA VAL A 29 14.14 3.41 2.07
C VAL A 29 15.17 2.28 2.23
N TYR A 30 15.99 2.02 1.22
CA TYR A 30 17.04 0.99 1.33
C TYR A 30 18.23 1.42 2.19
N ALA A 31 18.40 2.72 2.44
CA ALA A 31 19.46 3.26 3.28
C ALA A 31 19.08 3.40 4.75
N THR A 32 17.79 3.27 5.09
CA THR A 32 17.30 3.28 6.47
C THR A 32 17.36 1.89 7.09
N ASP A 33 17.82 1.82 8.34
CA ASP A 33 17.77 0.58 9.16
C ASP A 33 16.37 0.36 9.79
N ASP A 34 15.46 1.33 9.64
CA ASP A 34 14.09 1.28 10.16
C ASP A 34 13.18 0.49 9.20
N GLY A 35 13.27 -0.85 9.24
CA GLY A 35 12.40 -1.76 8.49
C GLY A 35 13.14 -2.96 7.89
N LEU A 36 12.40 -3.93 7.33
CA LEU A 36 13.02 -5.13 6.73
C LEU A 36 13.69 -4.82 5.38
N LEU A 37 13.30 -3.73 4.73
CA LEU A 37 13.75 -3.39 3.36
C LEU A 37 15.22 -2.98 3.25
N GLY A 38 15.77 -2.31 4.27
CA GLY A 38 17.19 -1.97 4.33
C GLY A 38 18.11 -3.20 4.44
N ASN A 39 17.58 -4.28 5.01
CA ASN A 39 18.30 -5.54 5.23
C ASN A 39 18.17 -6.53 4.04
N LEU A 40 17.38 -6.19 3.02
CA LEU A 40 17.25 -7.01 1.82
C LEU A 40 18.56 -7.11 1.05
N ASP A 41 18.76 -8.24 0.38
CA ASP A 41 19.87 -8.39 -0.54
C ASP A 41 19.71 -7.44 -1.75
N ARG A 42 20.83 -7.13 -2.39
CA ARG A 42 20.86 -6.18 -3.52
C ARG A 42 20.00 -6.61 -4.70
N TRP A 43 19.83 -7.91 -4.92
CA TRP A 43 19.00 -8.39 -6.03
C TRP A 43 17.52 -8.10 -5.73
N THR A 44 17.07 -8.32 -4.50
CA THR A 44 15.68 -8.01 -4.09
C THR A 44 15.41 -6.50 -4.12
N GLN A 45 16.32 -5.67 -3.61
CA GLN A 45 16.19 -4.20 -3.70
C GLN A 45 16.11 -3.71 -5.15
N ARG A 46 16.95 -4.28 -6.03
CA ARG A 46 16.92 -3.99 -7.46
C ARG A 46 15.59 -4.40 -8.08
N ARG A 47 15.07 -5.57 -7.73
CA ARG A 47 13.81 -6.07 -8.27
C ARG A 47 12.63 -5.16 -7.90
N ILE A 48 12.52 -4.76 -6.63
CA ILE A 48 11.49 -3.81 -6.16
C ILE A 48 11.60 -2.47 -6.90
N THR A 49 12.82 -2.01 -7.15
CA THR A 49 13.06 -0.78 -7.93
C THR A 49 12.58 -0.93 -9.37
N GLU A 50 12.94 -2.02 -10.05
CA GLU A 50 12.53 -2.29 -11.43
C GLU A 50 11.00 -2.36 -11.56
N GLU A 51 10.33 -3.06 -10.63
CA GLU A 51 8.87 -3.16 -10.59
C GLU A 51 8.20 -1.78 -10.41
N ASN A 52 8.68 -0.96 -9.49
CA ASN A 52 8.12 0.38 -9.27
C ASN A 52 8.40 1.35 -10.42
N MET A 53 9.55 1.22 -11.10
CA MET A 53 9.82 1.99 -12.32
C MET A 53 8.97 1.54 -13.50
N ALA A 54 8.72 0.24 -13.63
CA ALA A 54 7.81 -0.31 -14.62
C ALA A 54 6.35 0.13 -14.37
N LYS A 55 5.90 0.14 -13.10
CA LYS A 55 4.61 0.69 -12.70
C LYS A 55 4.47 2.16 -13.14
N LEU A 56 5.48 2.99 -12.84
CA LEU A 56 5.50 4.39 -13.26
C LEU A 56 5.39 4.52 -14.78
N ALA A 57 6.14 3.73 -15.54
CA ALA A 57 6.05 3.74 -17.01
C ALA A 57 4.63 3.41 -17.48
N LEU A 58 4.04 2.32 -16.97
CA LEU A 58 2.67 1.91 -17.30
C LEU A 58 1.62 2.98 -16.96
N VAL A 59 1.81 3.73 -15.87
CA VAL A 59 0.92 4.85 -15.50
C VAL A 59 1.02 5.97 -16.53
N PHE A 60 2.23 6.41 -16.86
CA PHE A 60 2.41 7.54 -17.79
C PHE A 60 2.10 7.18 -19.25
N ASP A 61 2.16 5.90 -19.61
CA ASP A 61 1.76 5.39 -20.93
C ASP A 61 0.24 5.14 -21.04
N SER A 62 -0.52 5.29 -19.95
CA SER A 62 -1.99 5.13 -19.93
C SER A 62 -2.69 6.31 -20.63
N ASP A 63 -3.87 6.05 -21.19
CA ASP A 63 -4.77 7.08 -21.74
C ASP A 63 -5.23 8.08 -20.66
N ASP A 64 -5.38 7.61 -19.42
CA ASP A 64 -5.64 8.42 -18.23
C ASP A 64 -4.64 8.03 -17.12
N PRO A 65 -3.50 8.74 -17.02
CA PRO A 65 -2.49 8.47 -16.00
C PRO A 65 -2.99 8.67 -14.58
N ALA A 66 -3.86 9.67 -14.36
CA ALA A 66 -4.39 9.95 -13.02
C ALA A 66 -5.30 8.81 -12.56
N GLU A 67 -6.23 8.36 -13.41
CA GLU A 67 -7.09 7.23 -13.07
C GLU A 67 -6.30 5.91 -12.91
N ALA A 68 -5.31 5.67 -13.77
CA ALA A 68 -4.45 4.49 -13.67
C ALA A 68 -3.68 4.46 -12.34
N CYS A 69 -3.06 5.60 -11.98
CA CYS A 69 -2.35 5.75 -10.72
C CYS A 69 -3.29 5.68 -9.51
N TYR A 70 -4.52 6.18 -9.63
CA TYR A 70 -5.52 6.11 -8.57
C TYR A 70 -5.94 4.66 -8.29
N GLY A 71 -6.12 3.86 -9.34
CA GLY A 71 -6.38 2.43 -9.20
C GLY A 71 -5.22 1.69 -8.53
N ASP A 72 -3.96 2.02 -8.88
CA ASP A 72 -2.76 1.49 -8.21
C ASP A 72 -2.74 1.83 -6.73
N LEU A 73 -2.95 3.11 -6.39
CA LEU A 73 -2.99 3.58 -5.01
C LEU A 73 -4.06 2.86 -4.18
N ILE A 74 -5.28 2.68 -4.68
CA ILE A 74 -6.34 1.94 -3.96
C ILE A 74 -5.89 0.52 -3.64
N ARG A 75 -5.36 -0.18 -4.65
CA ARG A 75 -4.91 -1.58 -4.54
C ARG A 75 -3.79 -1.75 -3.53
N GLU A 76 -2.85 -0.81 -3.51
CA GLU A 76 -1.69 -0.87 -2.64
C GLU A 76 -2.01 -0.44 -1.21
N LEU A 77 -2.95 0.50 -1.03
CA LEU A 77 -3.45 0.87 0.31
C LEU A 77 -4.31 -0.25 0.93
N ASP A 78 -5.05 -1.01 0.12
CA ASP A 78 -5.76 -2.21 0.56
C ASP A 78 -4.76 -3.27 1.07
N ALA A 79 -3.74 -3.59 0.27
CA ALA A 79 -2.68 -4.53 0.67
C ALA A 79 -1.85 -4.03 1.88
N GLU A 80 -1.60 -2.72 1.96
CA GLU A 80 -0.93 -2.09 3.11
C GLU A 80 -1.76 -2.31 4.39
N ALA A 81 -3.07 -2.07 4.33
CA ALA A 81 -3.97 -2.18 5.47
C ALA A 81 -4.19 -3.62 5.94
N GLU A 82 -4.23 -4.59 5.03
CA GLU A 82 -4.45 -6.02 5.33
C GLU A 82 -3.48 -6.55 6.39
N THR A 83 -2.23 -6.09 6.36
CA THR A 83 -1.18 -6.47 7.32
C THR A 83 -0.80 -5.34 8.26
N GLY A 84 -0.89 -4.08 7.82
CA GLY A 84 -0.60 -2.90 8.62
C GLY A 84 -1.50 -2.74 9.84
N VAL A 85 -2.73 -3.28 9.82
CA VAL A 85 -3.66 -3.22 10.94
C VAL A 85 -3.14 -3.92 12.21
N TYR A 86 -2.27 -4.94 12.07
CA TYR A 86 -1.58 -5.58 13.20
C TYR A 86 -0.40 -4.74 13.73
N LEU A 87 0.12 -3.83 12.92
CA LEU A 87 1.29 -2.99 13.26
C LEU A 87 0.86 -1.59 13.73
N ALA A 88 -0.38 -1.19 13.46
CA ALA A 88 -0.98 0.06 13.90
C ALA A 88 -1.04 0.10 15.43
N ARG A 89 -0.27 1.01 16.03
CA ARG A 89 -0.26 1.27 17.48
C ARG A 89 0.33 2.65 17.77
N GLN A 90 -0.06 3.27 18.89
CA GLN A 90 0.44 4.59 19.30
C GLN A 90 1.99 4.64 19.40
N GLY A 91 2.61 3.51 19.74
CA GLY A 91 4.07 3.36 19.83
C GLY A 91 4.79 3.02 18.51
N SER A 92 4.08 2.86 17.38
CA SER A 92 4.68 2.42 16.11
C SER A 92 5.78 3.40 15.65
N PRO A 93 6.96 2.96 15.18
CA PRO A 93 7.96 3.89 14.65
C PRO A 93 7.47 4.58 13.37
N ALA A 94 6.57 3.95 12.63
CA ALA A 94 6.06 4.47 11.37
C ALA A 94 4.97 5.52 11.59
N ARG A 95 5.15 6.71 10.99
CA ARG A 95 4.25 7.85 11.21
C ARG A 95 2.84 7.61 10.65
N HIS A 96 2.70 6.90 9.54
CA HIS A 96 1.38 6.60 8.96
C HIS A 96 0.60 5.63 9.86
N LEU A 97 1.27 4.62 10.43
CA LEU A 97 0.67 3.69 11.39
C LEU A 97 0.21 4.38 12.68
N LYS A 98 0.89 5.45 13.14
CA LYS A 98 0.39 6.23 14.27
C LYS A 98 -0.90 6.97 13.94
N ARG A 99 -0.99 7.54 12.73
CA ARG A 99 -2.15 8.35 12.31
C ARG A 99 -3.41 7.52 12.21
N VAL A 100 -3.32 6.30 11.65
CA VAL A 100 -4.49 5.43 11.46
C VAL A 100 -5.10 4.97 12.79
N VAL A 101 -4.34 4.95 13.90
CA VAL A 101 -4.88 4.57 15.21
C VAL A 101 -5.88 5.60 15.75
N ASP A 102 -5.79 6.85 15.29
CA ASP A 102 -6.73 7.89 15.68
C ASP A 102 -8.02 7.86 14.83
N GLU A 103 -8.10 6.97 13.82
CA GLU A 103 -9.24 6.85 12.92
C GLU A 103 -10.37 6.00 13.53
N PRO A 104 -11.65 6.38 13.34
CA PRO A 104 -12.78 5.57 13.75
C PRO A 104 -12.74 4.16 13.13
N GLY A 105 -12.95 3.13 13.94
CA GLY A 105 -12.94 1.74 13.50
C GLY A 105 -11.58 1.07 13.51
N VAL A 106 -10.51 1.75 13.94
CA VAL A 106 -9.18 1.16 14.18
C VAL A 106 -8.92 1.14 15.68
N SER A 107 -8.58 -0.02 16.26
CA SER A 107 -8.31 -0.07 17.71
C SER A 107 -6.88 0.30 18.06
N GLY A 108 -5.93 -0.04 17.19
CA GLY A 108 -4.51 -0.03 17.50
C GLY A 108 -4.08 -1.13 18.47
N GLU A 109 -4.92 -2.16 18.70
CA GLU A 109 -4.74 -3.19 19.72
C GLU A 109 -4.74 -4.62 19.16
N LEU A 110 -4.91 -4.83 17.85
CA LEU A 110 -4.92 -6.18 17.27
C LEU A 110 -3.63 -6.97 17.51
N TYR A 111 -2.50 -6.27 17.68
CA TYR A 111 -1.22 -6.90 18.03
C TYR A 111 -1.27 -7.66 19.36
N ASN A 112 -2.12 -7.24 20.31
CA ASN A 112 -2.31 -7.94 21.59
C ASN A 112 -3.16 -9.20 21.47
N GLU A 113 -3.92 -9.33 20.37
CA GLU A 113 -4.81 -10.46 20.10
C GLU A 113 -4.16 -11.47 19.12
N ILE A 114 -2.88 -11.29 18.78
CA ILE A 114 -2.22 -12.09 17.74
C ILE A 114 -2.24 -13.58 18.04
N ASP A 115 -2.16 -13.99 19.31
CA ASP A 115 -2.20 -15.40 19.72
C ASP A 115 -3.54 -16.06 19.40
N VAL A 116 -4.62 -15.28 19.37
CA VAL A 116 -5.97 -15.74 19.00
C VAL A 116 -6.18 -15.69 17.49
N ILE A 117 -5.60 -14.68 16.83
CA ILE A 117 -5.78 -14.42 15.40
C ILE A 117 -4.91 -15.34 14.53
N ALA A 118 -3.62 -15.48 14.88
CA ALA A 118 -2.63 -16.15 14.06
C ALA A 118 -3.00 -17.59 13.69
N PRO A 119 -3.52 -18.44 14.61
CA PRO A 119 -3.94 -19.80 14.25
C PRO A 119 -5.07 -19.85 13.20
N LYS A 120 -5.87 -18.78 13.06
CA LYS A 120 -6.98 -18.70 12.10
C LYS A 120 -6.56 -18.10 10.76
N LEU A 121 -5.68 -17.09 10.78
CA LEU A 121 -5.36 -16.28 9.60
C LEU A 121 -3.95 -16.53 9.03
N PHE A 122 -3.04 -17.08 9.84
CA PHE A 122 -1.63 -17.33 9.53
C PHE A 122 -1.25 -18.77 9.92
N ALA A 123 -2.15 -19.72 9.67
CA ALA A 123 -2.02 -21.09 10.17
C ALA A 123 -0.73 -21.78 9.69
N ASP A 124 -0.30 -21.47 8.46
CA ASP A 124 0.92 -22.02 7.89
C ASP A 124 2.15 -21.41 8.57
N GLU A 125 2.19 -20.10 8.80
CA GLU A 125 3.26 -19.44 9.53
C GLU A 125 3.35 -19.93 10.98
N VAL A 126 2.21 -20.11 11.65
CA VAL A 126 2.14 -20.67 13.00
C VAL A 126 2.73 -22.08 13.03
N ALA A 127 2.43 -22.92 12.02
CA ALA A 127 2.93 -24.29 11.96
C ALA A 127 4.46 -24.38 11.80
N HIS A 128 5.09 -23.33 11.27
CA HIS A 128 6.53 -23.27 11.02
C HIS A 128 7.28 -22.30 11.96
N SER A 129 6.57 -21.62 12.86
CA SER A 129 7.15 -20.75 13.87
C SER A 129 7.80 -21.59 14.97
N THR A 130 8.93 -21.10 15.51
CA THR A 130 9.68 -21.82 16.54
C THR A 130 9.15 -21.54 17.94
N GLU A 131 9.15 -20.28 18.36
CA GLU A 131 8.54 -19.72 19.59
C GLU A 131 8.15 -18.24 19.30
N ASP A 132 7.21 -17.66 20.06
CA ASP A 132 6.78 -16.24 19.97
C ASP A 132 6.18 -15.75 18.63
N LEU A 133 5.68 -16.66 17.77
CA LEU A 133 5.07 -16.31 16.48
C LEU A 133 6.01 -15.54 15.55
N ASP A 134 7.32 -15.81 15.64
CA ASP A 134 8.38 -15.15 14.86
C ASP A 134 8.08 -15.06 13.36
N LEU A 135 7.69 -16.18 12.74
CA LEU A 135 7.38 -16.21 11.32
C LEU A 135 6.12 -15.41 10.97
N VAL A 136 5.11 -15.39 11.87
CA VAL A 136 3.90 -14.58 11.67
C VAL A 136 4.27 -13.10 11.64
N TRP A 137 5.08 -12.65 12.61
CA TRP A 137 5.50 -11.25 12.69
C TRP A 137 6.37 -10.84 11.50
N ILE A 138 7.31 -11.69 11.10
CA ILE A 138 8.15 -11.45 9.92
C ILE A 138 7.29 -11.35 8.66
N THR A 139 6.30 -12.23 8.48
CA THR A 139 5.38 -12.17 7.34
C THR A 139 4.56 -10.88 7.35
N ILE A 140 3.98 -10.50 8.50
CA ILE A 140 3.21 -9.26 8.63
C ILE A 140 4.08 -8.04 8.29
N GLU A 141 5.27 -7.93 8.87
CA GLU A 141 6.19 -6.81 8.62
C GLU A 141 6.64 -6.76 7.16
N ALA A 142 7.02 -7.90 6.57
CA ALA A 142 7.50 -7.96 5.19
C ALA A 142 6.41 -7.58 4.19
N CYS A 143 5.19 -8.09 4.38
CA CYS A 143 4.04 -7.77 3.54
C CYS A 143 3.66 -6.29 3.66
N HIS A 144 3.59 -5.77 4.88
CA HIS A 144 3.29 -4.36 5.13
C HIS A 144 4.35 -3.46 4.50
N ASP A 145 5.64 -3.72 4.73
CA ASP A 145 6.73 -2.89 4.21
C ASP A 145 6.72 -2.85 2.68
N ARG A 146 6.49 -4.00 2.02
CA ARG A 146 6.38 -4.08 0.56
C ARG A 146 5.21 -3.24 0.05
N ALA A 147 4.02 -3.43 0.62
CA ALA A 147 2.80 -2.74 0.19
C ALA A 147 2.85 -1.24 0.47
N HIS A 148 3.41 -0.84 1.63
CA HIS A 148 3.60 0.56 1.99
C HIS A 148 4.53 1.29 1.02
N VAL A 149 5.62 0.65 0.59
CA VAL A 149 6.50 1.21 -0.44
C VAL A 149 5.75 1.41 -1.75
N ASP A 150 4.99 0.41 -2.19
CA ASP A 150 4.23 0.52 -3.43
C ASP A 150 3.21 1.66 -3.37
N ALA A 151 2.43 1.74 -2.29
CA ALA A 151 1.46 2.80 -2.06
C ALA A 151 2.11 4.18 -2.02
N THR A 152 3.26 4.31 -1.35
CA THR A 152 4.00 5.58 -1.27
C THR A 152 4.53 6.00 -2.64
N VAL A 153 4.99 5.06 -3.46
CA VAL A 153 5.38 5.35 -4.85
C VAL A 153 4.19 5.86 -5.65
N SER A 154 3.02 5.25 -5.51
CA SER A 154 1.79 5.73 -6.18
C SER A 154 1.34 7.09 -5.67
N GLU A 155 1.46 7.39 -4.36
CA GLU A 155 1.21 8.73 -3.81
C GLU A 155 2.17 9.79 -4.40
N ILE A 156 3.46 9.44 -4.56
CA ILE A 156 4.45 10.31 -5.21
C ILE A 156 4.06 10.58 -6.67
N ILE A 157 3.70 9.54 -7.43
CA ILE A 157 3.28 9.69 -8.83
C ILE A 157 2.01 10.56 -8.90
N MET A 158 1.02 10.30 -8.05
CA MET A 158 -0.22 11.05 -7.98
C MET A 158 0.01 12.54 -7.69
N THR A 159 0.92 12.86 -6.77
CA THR A 159 1.31 14.25 -6.46
C THR A 159 1.78 15.00 -7.71
N HIS A 160 2.52 14.32 -8.59
CA HIS A 160 2.99 14.91 -9.85
C HIS A 160 1.89 15.02 -10.91
N LEU A 161 0.88 14.14 -10.87
CA LEU A 161 -0.24 14.14 -11.81
C LEU A 161 -1.33 15.17 -11.49
N LEU A 162 -1.58 15.43 -10.20
CA LEU A 162 -2.62 16.37 -9.75
C LEU A 162 -2.17 17.83 -9.68
N ASP A 163 -0.86 18.10 -9.77
CA ASP A 163 -0.24 19.42 -9.53
C ASP A 163 -0.63 20.03 -8.15
N ASP A 164 -1.12 19.18 -7.23
CA ASP A 164 -1.54 19.48 -5.88
C ASP A 164 -1.16 18.32 -4.97
N ALA A 165 -0.06 18.49 -4.25
CA ALA A 165 0.48 17.50 -3.33
C ALA A 165 -0.41 17.27 -2.10
N ASP A 166 -1.17 18.29 -1.69
CA ASP A 166 -2.04 18.19 -0.53
C ASP A 166 -3.30 17.41 -0.89
N ALA A 167 -3.86 17.63 -2.09
CA ALA A 167 -4.98 16.83 -2.60
C ALA A 167 -4.62 15.33 -2.74
N ALA A 168 -3.45 15.01 -3.29
CA ALA A 168 -2.99 13.63 -3.40
C ALA A 168 -2.85 12.95 -2.02
N ARG A 169 -2.30 13.69 -1.06
CA ARG A 169 -2.09 13.20 0.31
C ARG A 169 -3.41 13.01 1.07
N ASP A 170 -4.32 13.97 0.99
CA ASP A 170 -5.62 13.91 1.66
C ASP A 170 -6.45 12.73 1.14
N MET A 171 -6.43 12.53 -0.18
CA MET A 171 -7.06 11.37 -0.81
C MET A 171 -6.45 10.06 -0.34
N SER A 172 -5.12 9.96 -0.32
CA SER A 172 -4.41 8.76 0.15
C SER A 172 -4.71 8.47 1.62
N ASN A 173 -4.75 9.48 2.48
CA ASN A 173 -5.10 9.34 3.89
C ASN A 173 -6.55 8.88 4.08
N ALA A 174 -7.50 9.46 3.34
CA ALA A 174 -8.91 9.07 3.42
C ALA A 174 -9.12 7.60 3.02
N ILE A 175 -8.49 7.17 1.91
CA ILE A 175 -8.57 5.76 1.48
C ILE A 175 -7.91 4.86 2.52
N ARG A 176 -6.73 5.24 3.03
CA ARG A 176 -6.01 4.48 4.05
C ARG A 176 -6.87 4.29 5.31
N ALA A 177 -7.50 5.36 5.82
CA ALA A 177 -8.38 5.28 6.98
C ALA A 177 -9.52 4.27 6.77
N LEU A 178 -10.18 4.32 5.60
CA LEU A 178 -11.24 3.37 5.24
C LEU A 178 -10.72 1.93 5.20
N GLN A 179 -9.58 1.70 4.55
CA GLN A 179 -9.03 0.34 4.42
C GLN A 179 -8.62 -0.25 5.77
N TYR A 180 -7.96 0.53 6.65
CA TYR A 180 -7.57 0.05 7.98
C TYR A 180 -8.79 -0.30 8.85
N ALA A 181 -9.83 0.55 8.86
CA ALA A 181 -11.06 0.27 9.58
C ALA A 181 -11.78 -0.98 9.03
N PHE A 182 -11.75 -1.18 7.71
CA PHE A 182 -12.36 -2.33 7.06
C PHE A 182 -11.64 -3.64 7.42
N HIS A 183 -10.30 -3.65 7.31
CA HIS A 183 -9.50 -4.84 7.64
C HIS A 183 -9.58 -5.18 9.12
N GLU A 184 -9.60 -4.19 10.02
CA GLU A 184 -9.85 -4.40 11.45
C GLU A 184 -11.19 -5.14 11.69
N ASP A 185 -12.28 -4.65 11.08
CA ASP A 185 -13.60 -5.27 11.24
C ASP A 185 -13.66 -6.70 10.67
N VAL A 186 -13.07 -6.92 9.50
CA VAL A 186 -12.97 -8.26 8.88
C VAL A 186 -12.25 -9.22 9.82
N ILE A 187 -11.10 -8.83 10.37
CA ILE A 187 -10.32 -9.67 11.28
C ILE A 187 -11.12 -9.96 12.55
N ARG A 188 -11.72 -8.93 13.16
CA ARG A 188 -12.51 -9.09 14.38
C ARG A 188 -13.66 -10.07 14.18
N ARG A 189 -14.39 -9.98 13.07
CA ARG A 189 -15.47 -10.93 12.74
C ARG A 189 -14.95 -12.35 12.51
N ARG A 190 -13.88 -12.51 11.72
CA ARG A 190 -13.28 -13.84 11.45
C ARG A 190 -12.71 -14.49 12.71
N CYS A 191 -12.31 -13.68 13.69
CA CYS A 191 -11.67 -14.14 14.91
C CYS A 191 -12.57 -14.16 16.15
N ASP A 192 -13.86 -13.81 16.01
CA ASP A 192 -14.84 -13.71 17.10
C ASP A 192 -14.47 -12.66 18.17
N LEU A 193 -13.77 -11.60 17.78
CA LEU A 193 -13.40 -10.48 18.65
C LEU A 193 -14.53 -9.44 18.76
N PRO A 194 -14.56 -8.61 19.83
CA PRO A 194 -15.56 -7.55 19.97
C PRO A 194 -15.53 -6.57 18.79
N ARG A 195 -16.71 -6.22 18.27
CA ARG A 195 -16.86 -5.27 17.16
C ARG A 195 -16.62 -3.83 17.64
N LEU A 196 -16.10 -2.99 16.75
CA LEU A 196 -15.82 -1.57 17.02
C LEU A 196 -16.85 -0.62 16.38
N MET A 197 -17.59 -1.11 15.39
CA MET A 197 -18.59 -0.36 14.64
C MET A 197 -19.95 -1.00 14.84
N ASP A 198 -21.01 -0.18 14.70
CA ASP A 198 -22.36 -0.70 14.63
C ASP A 198 -22.69 -1.24 13.22
N ASP A 199 -23.85 -1.89 13.08
CA ASP A 199 -24.27 -2.51 11.83
C ASP A 199 -24.46 -1.52 10.67
N ARG A 200 -24.70 -0.24 10.98
CA ARG A 200 -24.89 0.79 9.97
C ARG A 200 -23.54 1.25 9.45
N ASP A 201 -22.63 1.61 10.35
CA ASP A 201 -21.29 2.07 10.01
C ASP A 201 -20.51 0.97 9.28
N GLU A 202 -20.63 -0.30 9.71
CA GLU A 202 -20.06 -1.45 8.99
C GLU A 202 -20.59 -1.51 7.55
N ARG A 203 -21.92 -1.40 7.37
CA ARG A 203 -22.52 -1.51 6.04
C ARG A 203 -22.05 -0.40 5.12
N ASP A 204 -22.01 0.83 5.61
CA ASP A 204 -21.57 1.99 4.84
C ASP A 204 -20.09 1.83 4.45
N LEU A 205 -19.25 1.35 5.37
CA LEU A 205 -17.84 1.05 5.10
C LEU A 205 -17.65 -0.03 4.04
N VAL A 206 -18.36 -1.16 4.16
CA VAL A 206 -18.30 -2.26 3.19
C VAL A 206 -18.71 -1.78 1.80
N ILE A 207 -19.74 -0.93 1.68
CA ILE A 207 -20.15 -0.35 0.39
C ILE A 207 -19.02 0.49 -0.20
N MET A 208 -18.42 1.38 0.60
CA MET A 208 -17.34 2.25 0.12
C MET A 208 -16.13 1.45 -0.36
N VAL A 209 -15.64 0.49 0.42
CA VAL A 209 -14.48 -0.33 0.05
C VAL A 209 -14.78 -1.21 -1.17
N THR A 210 -16.01 -1.75 -1.28
CA THR A 210 -16.42 -2.52 -2.46
C THR A 210 -16.40 -1.69 -3.74
N GLU A 211 -16.85 -0.43 -3.67
CA GLU A 211 -16.81 0.48 -4.81
C GLU A 211 -15.37 0.86 -5.20
N LEU A 212 -14.48 1.05 -4.23
CA LEU A 212 -13.05 1.27 -4.48
C LEU A 212 -12.42 0.04 -5.15
N ALA A 213 -12.64 -1.16 -4.62
CA ALA A 213 -12.12 -2.40 -5.18
C ALA A 213 -12.63 -2.65 -6.61
N ARG A 214 -13.91 -2.33 -6.88
CA ARG A 214 -14.49 -2.43 -8.22
C ARG A 214 -13.82 -1.48 -9.20
N ARG A 215 -13.49 -0.27 -8.76
CA ARG A 215 -12.84 0.76 -9.59
C ARG A 215 -11.37 0.43 -9.84
N SER A 216 -10.64 -0.06 -8.83
CA SER A 216 -9.24 -0.42 -8.97
C SER A 216 -9.06 -1.73 -9.75
N GLY A 217 -9.97 -2.70 -9.64
CA GLY A 217 -9.80 -4.01 -10.26
C GLY A 217 -8.75 -4.88 -9.56
N SER A 218 -8.34 -5.98 -10.20
CA SER A 218 -7.52 -7.04 -9.59
C SER A 218 -6.06 -6.63 -9.34
N TYR A 219 -5.56 -6.91 -8.13
CA TYR A 219 -4.16 -6.74 -7.75
C TYR A 219 -3.23 -7.70 -8.51
N GLU A 220 -3.61 -8.97 -8.63
CA GLU A 220 -2.84 -10.00 -9.35
C GLU A 220 -2.65 -9.64 -10.82
N ALA A 221 -3.74 -9.25 -11.50
CA ALA A 221 -3.68 -8.87 -12.91
C ALA A 221 -2.77 -7.65 -13.14
N ARG A 222 -2.76 -6.70 -12.20
CA ARG A 222 -1.88 -5.53 -12.25
C ARG A 222 -0.42 -5.92 -12.00
N SER A 223 -0.17 -6.78 -11.02
CA SER A 223 1.17 -7.30 -10.71
C SER A 223 1.78 -8.03 -11.91
N ASP A 224 0.99 -8.88 -12.59
CA ASP A 224 1.41 -9.56 -13.81
C ASP A 224 1.75 -8.59 -14.95
N GLN A 225 1.00 -7.49 -15.06
CA GLN A 225 1.27 -6.46 -16.06
C GLN A 225 2.59 -5.74 -15.79
N ILE A 226 2.85 -5.39 -14.52
CA ILE A 226 4.11 -4.79 -14.08
C ILE A 226 5.27 -5.74 -14.35
N GLN A 227 5.13 -7.01 -13.99
CA GLN A 227 6.17 -8.01 -14.23
C GLN A 227 6.51 -8.15 -15.73
N ARG A 228 5.49 -8.24 -16.59
CA ARG A 228 5.70 -8.27 -18.05
C ARG A 228 6.42 -7.04 -18.57
N GLN A 229 6.16 -5.86 -17.99
CA GLN A 229 6.85 -4.63 -18.35
C GLN A 229 8.32 -4.61 -17.89
N VAL A 230 8.62 -5.19 -16.72
CA VAL A 230 10.01 -5.36 -16.29
C VAL A 230 10.75 -6.29 -17.25
N GLU A 231 10.14 -7.41 -17.61
CA GLU A 231 10.73 -8.42 -18.51
C GLU A 231 10.93 -7.90 -19.94
N SER A 232 10.08 -6.99 -20.42
CA SER A 232 10.23 -6.37 -21.75
C SER A 232 11.27 -5.26 -21.81
N SER A 233 11.70 -4.74 -20.65
CA SER A 233 12.67 -3.64 -20.53
C SER A 233 14.12 -4.12 -20.32
N LEU A 234 14.34 -5.44 -20.26
CA LEU A 234 15.64 -6.11 -20.14
C LEU A 234 16.18 -6.53 -21.51
#